data_AF-A0A952RIM7-F1
#
_entry.id   AF-A0A952RIM7-F1
#
_cell.length_a   1.000
_cell.length_b   1.000
_cell.length_c   1.000
_cell.angle_alpha   90.00
_cell.angle_beta   90.00
_cell.angle_gamma   90.00
#
_symmetry.space_group_name_H-M   'P 1'
#
loop_
_entity.id
_entity.type
_entity.pdbx_description
1 polymer ?
#
loop_
_entity_poly.entity_id
_entity_poly.type
_entity_poly.pdbx_seq_one_letter_code
_entity_poly.pdbx_strand_id
1 'polypeptide(L)'
;MRKALLGLLAVTAAACSSSKPAETKTPAAQSAEKDAEPKDGVSREITQGQLKIAHYSSGDMTTGLVLDRSGERPKVKFDDKKDVIELTMVEDRFGGQRRGWYLKSPDGKNVLYLSSRGALSAYIGRDEIRLNSDKAASALPAATIAGEYKAPESAYDKNKAKYTALSLQAKKPELPSEDSGNLAKVGDALASTPVDQFVRLTDAGSKAARWAPASQKIGNTTGGLGGQVTGYPADDAWEPAKATGIGKLGGKLIPTMFEYNSPNRLRLHTLKGWPPPLAAGTPGIVWEVHDHIVFVTADGGRYELSNSNEESEYFEKGAGAKASWPAFNQHALVDVDTVRALEKAGAIAPATAKEVVDADNAWFECVNGVWKTTKEQLDKIEASSAAANDKWGKLTGARKTAELEAPKKCEPTKQKLEKALLKVIDDRTAQRKAIFEKTKGRF
;
A
#
# COMPACT_ATOMS: atom_id res chain seq x y z
N MET A 1 -11.03 -60.14 -17.57
CA MET A 1 -9.92 -60.53 -18.47
C MET A 1 -8.77 -59.55 -18.23
N ARG A 2 -7.77 -59.88 -17.40
CA ARG A 2 -6.37 -60.23 -17.78
C ARG A 2 -5.85 -59.34 -18.93
N LYS A 3 -4.76 -58.55 -18.82
CA LYS A 3 -3.44 -58.84 -18.24
C LYS A 3 -2.72 -57.58 -17.71
N ALA A 4 -1.93 -57.80 -16.67
CA ALA A 4 -0.83 -56.95 -16.22
C ALA A 4 0.40 -57.08 -17.15
N LEU A 5 1.30 -56.09 -17.12
CA LEU A 5 2.72 -56.32 -17.34
C LEU A 5 3.55 -55.47 -16.36
N LEU A 6 4.29 -56.17 -15.51
CA LEU A 6 5.41 -55.68 -14.72
C LEU A 6 6.63 -55.42 -15.64
N GLY A 7 7.50 -54.50 -15.21
CA GLY A 7 8.85 -54.34 -15.75
C GLY A 7 9.73 -53.58 -14.77
N LEU A 8 10.19 -54.28 -13.74
CA LEU A 8 11.22 -53.84 -12.80
C LEU A 8 12.60 -54.17 -13.39
N LEU A 9 13.54 -53.23 -13.41
CA LEU A 9 14.97 -53.56 -13.37
C LEU A 9 15.74 -52.45 -12.67
N ALA A 10 16.30 -52.82 -11.53
CA ALA A 10 17.33 -52.09 -10.79
C ALA A 10 18.69 -52.73 -11.12
N VAL A 11 19.78 -51.95 -10.95
CA VAL A 11 21.00 -52.27 -10.17
C VAL A 11 22.18 -51.38 -10.64
N THR A 12 22.48 -50.39 -9.79
CA THR A 12 23.77 -49.86 -9.29
C THR A 12 25.06 -49.99 -10.11
N ALA A 13 25.86 -48.90 -10.21
CA ALA A 13 26.94 -48.56 -9.24
C ALA A 13 27.89 -47.43 -9.73
N ALA A 14 28.10 -46.46 -8.83
CA ALA A 14 29.33 -45.71 -8.47
C ALA A 14 30.38 -45.30 -9.53
N ALA A 15 30.61 -43.99 -9.63
CA ALA A 15 31.95 -43.41 -9.60
C ALA A 15 31.92 -42.02 -8.95
N CYS A 16 32.72 -41.86 -7.89
CA CYS A 16 32.96 -40.65 -7.14
C CYS A 16 33.62 -39.55 -7.99
N SER A 17 33.16 -38.31 -7.88
CA SER A 17 34.07 -37.16 -7.88
C SER A 17 33.56 -36.11 -6.90
N SER A 18 34.49 -35.70 -6.06
CA SER A 18 34.34 -34.86 -4.88
C SER A 18 34.12 -33.39 -5.25
N SER A 19 33.02 -32.81 -4.81
CA SER A 19 32.90 -31.37 -4.60
C SER A 19 32.10 -31.10 -3.32
N LYS A 20 32.82 -30.52 -2.36
CA LYS A 20 32.40 -29.96 -1.07
C LYS A 20 30.91 -29.56 -1.00
N PRO A 21 30.13 -30.02 0.00
CA PRO A 21 28.86 -29.39 0.29
C PRO A 21 29.10 -27.98 0.82
N ALA A 22 28.42 -27.00 0.22
CA ALA A 22 28.38 -25.63 0.71
C ALA A 22 27.77 -25.66 2.12
N GLU A 23 28.54 -25.14 3.09
CA GLU A 23 28.08 -24.91 4.46
C GLU A 23 26.75 -24.17 4.43
N THR A 24 25.73 -24.82 4.96
CA THR A 24 24.49 -24.18 5.37
C THR A 24 24.87 -23.16 6.43
N LYS A 25 24.89 -21.87 6.07
CA LYS A 25 24.93 -20.79 7.05
C LYS A 25 23.63 -20.85 7.83
N THR A 26 23.66 -21.58 8.94
CA THR A 26 22.81 -21.34 10.11
C THR A 26 22.78 -19.82 10.33
N PRO A 27 21.60 -19.17 10.48
CA PRO A 27 21.57 -17.79 10.92
C PRO A 27 22.36 -17.75 12.22
N ALA A 28 23.42 -16.95 12.25
CA ALA A 28 24.21 -16.75 13.46
C ALA A 28 23.22 -16.50 14.60
N ALA A 29 23.27 -17.36 15.61
CA ALA A 29 22.62 -17.12 16.87
C ALA A 29 22.93 -15.67 17.23
N GLN A 30 21.90 -14.83 17.30
CA GLN A 30 22.01 -13.56 17.99
C GLN A 30 22.51 -13.92 19.37
N SER A 31 23.79 -13.66 19.59
CA SER A 31 24.40 -13.69 20.90
C SER A 31 23.41 -12.98 21.81
N ALA A 32 22.93 -13.70 22.83
CA ALA A 32 22.22 -13.10 23.94
C ALA A 32 23.18 -12.07 24.55
N GLU A 33 23.08 -10.83 24.07
CA GLU A 33 23.66 -9.68 24.71
C GLU A 33 22.91 -9.57 26.03
N LYS A 34 23.55 -10.11 27.07
CA LYS A 34 23.24 -9.82 28.47
C LYS A 34 22.86 -8.35 28.58
N ASP A 35 21.74 -8.13 29.26
CA ASP A 35 21.25 -6.85 29.76
C ASP A 35 22.43 -5.93 30.11
N ALA A 36 22.77 -5.05 29.17
CA ALA A 36 23.67 -3.95 29.46
C ALA A 36 22.85 -2.95 30.28
N GLU A 37 23.26 -2.74 31.53
CA GLU A 37 22.69 -1.70 32.39
C GLU A 37 22.64 -0.37 31.62
N PRO A 38 21.50 0.34 31.67
CA PRO A 38 21.31 1.58 30.93
C PRO A 38 22.30 2.64 31.40
N LYS A 39 22.96 3.31 30.44
CA LYS A 39 23.79 4.50 30.70
C LYS A 39 22.89 5.72 30.85
N ASP A 40 23.04 6.46 31.95
CA ASP A 40 22.32 7.71 32.20
C ASP A 40 22.57 8.76 31.11
N GLY A 41 21.52 9.50 30.71
CA GLY A 41 21.64 10.73 29.93
C GLY A 41 21.50 10.63 28.40
N VAL A 42 20.94 9.54 27.86
CA VAL A 42 20.69 9.41 26.41
C VAL A 42 19.19 9.40 26.10
N SER A 43 18.70 10.47 25.45
CA SER A 43 17.33 10.58 24.92
C SER A 43 17.07 9.53 23.83
N ARG A 44 16.02 8.73 23.96
CA ARG A 44 15.60 7.70 22.98
C ARG A 44 14.10 7.81 22.66
N GLU A 45 13.75 7.75 21.38
CA GLU A 45 12.36 7.55 20.92
C GLU A 45 11.96 6.07 21.08
N ILE A 46 10.74 5.79 21.53
CA ILE A 46 10.33 4.46 22.04
C ILE A 46 9.39 3.73 21.08
N THR A 47 9.92 2.97 20.13
CA THR A 47 9.06 1.97 19.47
C THR A 47 8.53 0.96 20.52
N GLN A 48 7.38 0.32 20.26
CA GLN A 48 6.64 -0.51 21.22
C GLN A 48 7.47 -1.58 21.97
N GLY A 49 8.70 -1.89 21.55
CA GLY A 49 9.49 -3.02 22.03
C GLY A 49 10.45 -2.82 23.22
N GLN A 50 10.86 -1.63 23.69
CA GLN A 50 12.12 -1.60 24.47
C GLN A 50 12.19 -0.95 25.86
N LEU A 51 11.23 -0.13 26.32
CA LEU A 51 11.24 0.33 27.72
C LEU A 51 9.89 0.06 28.37
N LYS A 52 9.82 -1.02 29.15
CA LYS A 52 8.65 -1.33 29.97
C LYS A 52 8.56 -0.38 31.16
N ILE A 53 9.68 0.01 31.76
CA ILE A 53 9.74 0.92 32.91
C ILE A 53 10.87 1.91 32.67
N ALA A 54 10.58 3.21 32.75
CA ALA A 54 11.60 4.26 32.65
C ALA A 54 11.12 5.55 33.30
N HIS A 55 12.08 6.40 33.65
CA HIS A 55 11.82 7.80 33.93
C HIS A 55 11.85 8.61 32.63
N TYR A 56 11.08 9.68 32.62
CA TYR A 56 10.88 10.56 31.49
C TYR A 56 10.89 12.01 31.95
N SER A 57 11.53 12.87 31.17
CA SER A 57 11.54 14.31 31.42
C SER A 57 11.20 15.10 30.17
N SER A 58 10.63 16.29 30.36
CA SER A 58 10.51 17.31 29.31
C SER A 58 11.88 17.91 28.98
N GLY A 59 12.00 18.54 27.80
CA GLY A 59 13.27 19.14 27.36
C GLY A 59 13.76 20.31 28.22
N ASP A 60 12.84 21.00 28.90
CA ASP A 60 13.10 22.05 29.88
C ASP A 60 13.25 21.52 31.31
N MET A 61 13.16 20.19 31.50
CA MET A 61 13.25 19.50 32.79
C MET A 61 12.21 19.90 33.84
N THR A 62 11.12 20.57 33.46
CA THR A 62 10.07 21.01 34.38
C THR A 62 9.05 19.90 34.69
N THR A 63 8.88 18.96 33.77
CA THR A 63 7.97 17.82 33.91
C THR A 63 8.78 16.53 33.97
N GLY A 64 8.67 15.81 35.08
CA GLY A 64 9.28 14.50 35.29
C GLY A 64 8.24 13.45 35.68
N LEU A 65 8.36 12.24 35.17
CA LEU A 65 7.50 11.11 35.55
C LEU A 65 8.18 9.76 35.37
N VAL A 66 7.70 8.78 36.12
CA VAL A 66 7.97 7.35 35.87
C VAL A 66 6.75 6.74 35.21
N LEU A 67 6.95 6.06 34.08
CA LEU A 67 5.94 5.22 33.42
C LEU A 67 6.34 3.76 33.54
N ASP A 68 5.46 2.95 34.13
CA ASP A 68 5.61 1.51 34.34
C ASP A 68 4.53 0.75 33.55
N ARG A 69 4.92 0.09 32.46
CA ARG A 69 4.10 -0.75 31.58
C ARG A 69 4.41 -2.24 31.75
N SER A 70 5.03 -2.63 32.87
CA SER A 70 5.44 -4.02 33.11
C SER A 70 4.27 -4.93 33.50
N GLY A 71 3.21 -4.37 34.08
CA GLY A 71 1.98 -5.07 34.43
C GLY A 71 0.93 -5.10 33.32
N GLU A 72 -0.22 -5.71 33.62
CA GLU A 72 -1.39 -5.77 32.72
C GLU A 72 -1.90 -4.38 32.34
N ARG A 73 -1.84 -3.43 33.29
CA ARG A 73 -2.20 -2.02 33.09
C ARG A 73 -0.99 -1.11 33.36
N PRO A 74 -0.71 -0.14 32.47
CA PRO A 74 0.32 0.85 32.75
C PRO A 74 0.03 1.67 34.01
N LYS A 75 1.07 2.08 34.71
CA LYS A 75 1.02 3.01 35.83
C LYS A 75 1.92 4.20 35.58
N VAL A 76 1.54 5.36 36.09
CA VAL A 76 2.37 6.57 36.04
C VAL A 76 2.46 7.23 37.40
N LYS A 77 3.62 7.80 37.70
CA LYS A 77 3.82 8.71 38.83
C LYS A 77 4.58 9.93 38.34
N PHE A 78 4.00 11.12 38.50
CA PHE A 78 4.71 12.37 38.27
C PHE A 78 5.60 12.71 39.47
N ASP A 79 6.76 13.28 39.23
CA ASP A 79 7.77 13.54 40.28
C ASP A 79 7.26 14.48 41.38
N ASP A 80 6.45 15.46 41.00
CA ASP A 80 5.85 16.45 41.89
C ASP A 80 4.57 15.95 42.57
N LYS A 81 4.11 14.73 42.26
CA LYS A 81 2.88 14.14 42.79
C LYS A 81 3.17 12.88 43.60
N LYS A 82 2.36 12.69 44.63
CA LYS A 82 2.42 11.48 45.47
C LYS A 82 1.68 10.31 44.82
N ASP A 83 0.70 10.59 43.98
CA ASP A 83 -0.18 9.57 43.43
C ASP A 83 0.48 8.72 42.35
N VAL A 84 0.23 7.42 42.43
CA VAL A 84 0.49 6.46 41.37
C VAL A 84 -0.84 6.15 40.70
N ILE A 85 -0.95 6.50 39.43
CA ILE A 85 -2.19 6.42 38.68
C ILE A 85 -2.13 5.18 37.78
N GLU A 86 -3.11 4.29 37.90
CA GLU A 86 -3.33 3.23 36.93
C GLU A 86 -3.96 3.81 35.66
N LEU A 87 -3.45 3.42 34.49
CA LEU A 87 -3.85 3.94 33.21
C LEU A 87 -4.49 2.85 32.35
N THR A 88 -5.46 3.25 31.54
CA THR A 88 -6.03 2.43 30.47
C THR A 88 -5.50 2.90 29.12
N MET A 89 -4.99 1.99 28.30
CA MET A 89 -4.56 2.29 26.93
C MET A 89 -5.76 2.29 25.98
N VAL A 90 -5.99 3.41 25.31
CA VAL A 90 -7.03 3.57 24.28
C VAL A 90 -6.36 3.88 22.95
N GLU A 91 -6.61 3.04 21.95
CA GLU A 91 -5.97 3.16 20.64
C GLU A 91 -6.42 4.43 19.90
N ASP A 92 -5.47 5.12 19.29
CA ASP A 92 -5.71 6.27 18.41
C ASP A 92 -5.40 5.91 16.95
N ARG A 93 -6.36 6.20 16.07
CA ARG A 93 -6.28 5.93 14.63
C ARG A 93 -6.57 7.17 13.80
N PHE A 94 -6.04 7.21 12.58
CA PHE A 94 -6.40 8.20 11.57
C PHE A 94 -6.37 7.54 10.20
N GLY A 95 -7.45 7.67 9.42
CA GLY A 95 -7.53 7.03 8.11
C GLY A 95 -7.45 5.50 8.16
N GLY A 96 -7.94 4.87 9.23
CA GLY A 96 -7.82 3.43 9.48
C GLY A 96 -6.44 2.99 10.02
N GLN A 97 -5.41 3.83 9.92
CA GLN A 97 -4.06 3.52 10.41
C GLN A 97 -3.88 3.89 11.88
N ARG A 98 -3.21 3.03 12.64
CA ARG A 98 -2.87 3.28 14.06
C ARG A 98 -1.79 4.34 14.20
N ARG A 99 -2.14 5.47 14.83
CA ARG A 99 -1.24 6.58 15.15
C ARG A 99 -0.57 6.42 16.50
N GLY A 100 -1.20 5.74 17.46
CA GLY A 100 -0.70 5.62 18.82
C GLY A 100 -1.75 5.15 19.81
N TRP A 101 -1.55 5.50 21.08
CA TRP A 101 -2.44 5.21 22.19
C TRP A 101 -2.51 6.41 23.13
N TYR A 102 -3.73 6.81 23.51
CA TYR A 102 -3.95 7.62 24.69
C TYR A 102 -3.89 6.73 25.93
N LEU A 103 -3.11 7.12 26.93
CA LEU A 103 -3.12 6.48 28.24
C LEU A 103 -3.95 7.35 29.16
N LYS A 104 -5.11 6.84 29.56
CA LYS A 104 -6.13 7.58 30.30
C LYS A 104 -6.19 7.15 31.76
N SER A 105 -6.38 8.10 32.65
CA SER A 105 -6.69 7.84 34.06
C SER A 105 -8.10 7.25 34.21
N PRO A 106 -8.46 6.70 35.40
CA PRO A 106 -9.78 6.09 35.62
C PRO A 106 -10.96 7.06 35.40
N ASP A 107 -10.74 8.36 35.57
CA ASP A 107 -11.72 9.43 35.29
C ASP A 107 -11.82 9.79 33.79
N GLY A 108 -11.07 9.12 32.92
CA GLY A 108 -11.12 9.25 31.46
C GLY A 108 -10.28 10.37 30.86
N LYS A 109 -9.56 11.15 31.68
CA LYS A 109 -8.66 12.20 31.19
C LYS A 109 -7.44 11.59 30.50
N ASN A 110 -7.00 12.21 29.42
CA ASN A 110 -5.72 11.85 28.81
C ASN A 110 -4.61 12.25 29.77
N VAL A 111 -3.77 11.28 30.17
CA VAL A 111 -2.59 11.54 31.00
C VAL A 111 -1.35 11.55 30.12
N LEU A 112 -1.23 10.55 29.25
CA LEU A 112 -0.12 10.44 28.29
C LEU A 112 -0.65 10.11 26.89
N TYR A 113 0.16 10.39 25.86
CA TYR A 113 0.01 9.85 24.52
C TYR A 113 1.30 9.15 24.10
N LEU A 114 1.19 7.92 23.62
CA LEU A 114 2.29 7.13 23.07
C LEU A 114 2.05 6.93 21.58
N SER A 115 2.85 7.56 20.73
CA SER A 115 2.72 7.38 19.29
C SER A 115 3.20 6.00 18.84
N SER A 116 2.72 5.52 17.69
CA SER A 116 3.16 4.26 17.07
C SER A 116 4.62 4.29 16.64
N ARG A 117 5.20 5.49 16.47
CA ARG A 117 6.62 5.72 16.22
C ARG A 117 7.44 5.88 17.50
N GLY A 118 6.77 6.02 18.65
CA GLY A 118 7.42 6.00 19.94
C GLY A 118 7.69 7.32 20.63
N ALA A 119 7.12 8.40 20.11
CA ALA A 119 7.08 9.64 20.86
C ALA A 119 6.13 9.49 22.06
N LEU A 120 6.54 9.98 23.22
CA LEU A 120 5.71 10.07 24.41
C LEU A 120 5.41 11.54 24.69
N SER A 121 4.15 11.86 24.97
CA SER A 121 3.72 13.17 25.44
C SER A 121 2.94 13.02 26.74
N ALA A 122 3.03 13.99 27.66
CA ALA A 122 2.12 14.14 28.79
C ALA A 122 1.13 15.27 28.54
N TYR A 123 -0.10 15.10 29.03
CA TYR A 123 -1.11 16.15 29.03
C TYR A 123 -1.20 16.79 30.41
N ILE A 124 -0.84 18.07 30.51
CA ILE A 124 -0.95 18.86 31.74
C ILE A 124 -1.91 20.01 31.47
N GLY A 125 -3.12 19.94 32.05
CA GLY A 125 -4.17 20.90 31.73
C GLY A 125 -4.60 20.78 30.27
N ARG A 126 -4.32 21.81 29.46
CA ARG A 126 -4.59 21.83 28.01
C ARG A 126 -3.33 21.61 27.17
N ASP A 127 -2.17 21.56 27.79
CA ASP A 127 -0.89 21.52 27.10
C ASP A 127 -0.45 20.07 26.86
N GLU A 128 0.12 19.84 25.68
CA GLU A 128 0.80 18.59 25.33
C GLU A 128 2.32 18.81 25.42
N ILE A 129 2.97 18.11 26.35
CA ILE A 129 4.40 18.25 26.64
C ILE A 129 5.11 16.99 26.18
N ARG A 130 6.04 17.13 25.22
CA ARG A 130 6.84 16.01 24.74
C ARG A 130 7.87 15.58 25.78
N LEU A 131 7.97 14.27 25.99
CA LEU A 131 8.85 13.66 26.97
C LEU A 131 9.90 12.78 26.28
N ASN A 132 11.08 12.72 26.90
CA ASN A 132 12.15 11.81 26.51
C ASN A 132 12.53 10.94 27.70
N SER A 133 12.90 9.69 27.43
CA SER A 133 13.50 8.87 28.48
C SER A 133 14.89 9.41 28.81
N ASP A 134 15.16 9.63 30.10
CA ASP A 134 16.40 10.22 30.60
C ASP A 134 17.22 9.23 31.44
N LYS A 135 16.55 8.39 32.25
CA LYS A 135 17.17 7.37 33.12
C LYS A 135 16.25 6.18 33.36
N ALA A 136 16.85 5.10 33.87
CA ALA A 136 16.10 3.93 34.32
C ALA A 136 15.23 4.27 35.55
N ALA A 137 14.13 3.55 35.71
CA ALA A 137 13.28 3.64 36.88
C ALA A 137 12.94 2.25 37.43
N SER A 138 12.70 2.19 38.73
CA SER A 138 12.16 1.00 39.39
C SER A 138 10.66 0.87 39.10
N ALA A 139 10.14 -0.34 39.20
CA ALA A 139 8.71 -0.59 39.11
C ALA A 139 7.95 0.24 40.14
N LEU A 140 6.81 0.79 39.71
CA LEU A 140 5.98 1.59 40.59
C LEU A 140 5.27 0.68 41.60
N PRO A 141 4.97 1.16 42.82
CA PRO A 141 4.15 0.42 43.76
C PRO A 141 2.71 0.23 43.23
N ALA A 142 1.83 -0.34 44.04
CA ALA A 142 0.41 -0.39 43.72
C ALA A 142 -0.14 1.02 43.46
N ALA A 143 -1.09 1.14 42.54
CA ALA A 143 -1.72 2.41 42.21
C ALA A 143 -2.51 2.96 43.42
N THR A 144 -2.31 4.23 43.73
CA THR A 144 -3.11 4.96 44.73
C THR A 144 -4.43 5.44 44.11
N ILE A 145 -4.42 5.70 42.80
CA ILE A 145 -5.61 5.96 42.00
C ILE A 145 -5.78 4.78 41.04
N ALA A 146 -6.66 3.85 41.41
CA ALA A 146 -6.93 2.63 40.66
C ALA A 146 -8.35 2.64 40.10
N GLY A 147 -8.55 1.90 39.02
CA GLY A 147 -9.84 1.78 38.36
C GLY A 147 -9.66 1.60 36.85
N GLU A 148 -10.70 1.09 36.21
CA GLU A 148 -10.72 0.93 34.76
C GLU A 148 -11.47 2.09 34.14
N TYR A 149 -10.80 2.85 33.27
CA TYR A 149 -11.53 3.67 32.34
C TYR A 149 -12.22 2.74 31.33
N LYS A 150 -13.54 2.61 31.45
CA LYS A 150 -14.34 1.92 30.44
C LYS A 150 -14.52 2.86 29.26
N ALA A 151 -13.64 2.71 28.26
CA ALA A 151 -13.79 3.42 27.00
C ALA A 151 -15.18 3.09 26.42
N PRO A 152 -15.97 4.08 25.99
CA PRO A 152 -17.13 3.80 25.17
C PRO A 152 -16.65 3.06 23.91
N GLU A 153 -17.48 2.17 23.38
CA GLU A 153 -17.19 1.50 22.13
C GLU A 153 -16.83 2.54 21.07
N SER A 154 -15.65 2.38 20.46
CA SER A 154 -15.17 3.37 19.50
C SER A 154 -16.08 3.38 18.28
N ALA A 155 -16.26 4.54 17.65
CA ALA A 155 -17.01 4.61 16.39
C ALA A 155 -16.37 3.72 15.32
N TYR A 156 -15.04 3.53 15.37
CA TYR A 156 -14.33 2.59 14.52
C TYR A 156 -14.80 1.14 14.73
N ASP A 157 -14.93 0.67 15.97
CA ASP A 157 -15.35 -0.70 16.27
C ASP A 157 -16.82 -0.91 15.84
N LYS A 158 -17.68 0.07 16.11
CA LYS A 158 -19.06 0.07 15.63
C LYS A 158 -19.15 0.01 14.11
N ASN A 159 -18.40 0.88 13.41
CA ASN A 159 -18.35 0.90 11.95
C ASN A 159 -17.77 -0.41 11.40
N LYS A 160 -16.70 -0.94 12.01
CA LYS A 160 -16.07 -2.21 11.63
C LYS A 160 -17.07 -3.35 11.73
N ALA A 161 -17.76 -3.48 12.86
CA ALA A 161 -18.78 -4.50 13.05
C ALA A 161 -19.93 -4.35 12.05
N LYS A 162 -20.46 -3.12 11.89
CA LYS A 162 -21.52 -2.78 10.93
C LYS A 162 -21.16 -3.20 9.51
N TYR A 163 -19.97 -2.85 9.03
CA TYR A 163 -19.55 -3.15 7.66
C TYR A 163 -19.05 -4.58 7.47
N THR A 164 -18.49 -5.21 8.50
CA THR A 164 -18.12 -6.64 8.46
C THR A 164 -19.35 -7.50 8.24
N ALA A 165 -20.49 -7.15 8.84
CA ALA A 165 -21.76 -7.83 8.62
C ALA A 165 -22.28 -7.71 7.17
N LEU A 166 -21.85 -6.69 6.43
CA LEU A 166 -22.13 -6.52 5.00
C LEU A 166 -21.12 -7.25 4.12
N SER A 167 -19.94 -7.58 4.63
CA SER A 167 -18.85 -8.12 3.82
C SER A 167 -19.17 -9.51 3.25
N LEU A 168 -18.80 -9.70 1.99
CA LEU A 168 -18.97 -10.98 1.30
C LEU A 168 -18.08 -12.05 1.95
N GLN A 169 -16.84 -11.70 2.33
CA GLN A 169 -15.91 -12.61 2.99
C GLN A 169 -16.41 -13.15 4.33
N ALA A 170 -17.13 -12.36 5.13
CA ALA A 170 -17.71 -12.88 6.38
C ALA A 170 -18.74 -14.00 6.12
N LYS A 171 -19.35 -14.03 4.93
CA LYS A 171 -20.36 -15.03 4.52
C LYS A 171 -19.78 -16.13 3.64
N LYS A 172 -18.69 -15.83 2.93
CA LYS A 172 -17.95 -16.71 2.00
C LYS A 172 -16.45 -16.59 2.27
N PRO A 173 -15.94 -17.17 3.38
CA PRO A 173 -14.54 -17.03 3.78
C PRO A 173 -13.54 -17.59 2.75
N GLU A 174 -14.00 -18.43 1.83
CA GLU A 174 -13.22 -19.00 0.73
C GLU A 174 -12.86 -18.00 -0.38
N LEU A 175 -13.44 -16.79 -0.37
CA LEU A 175 -13.11 -15.73 -1.33
C LEU A 175 -11.94 -14.87 -0.82
N PRO A 176 -10.70 -15.11 -1.26
CA PRO A 176 -9.55 -14.35 -0.78
C PRO A 176 -9.62 -12.87 -1.22
N SER A 177 -8.82 -12.02 -0.58
CA SER A 177 -8.73 -10.59 -0.90
C SER A 177 -8.31 -10.35 -2.35
N GLU A 178 -7.43 -11.19 -2.86
CA GLU A 178 -6.84 -11.16 -4.20
C GLU A 178 -7.90 -11.33 -5.30
N ASP A 179 -8.94 -12.12 -5.04
CA ASP A 179 -10.04 -12.37 -5.98
C ASP A 179 -10.84 -11.09 -6.26
N SER A 180 -10.83 -10.11 -5.36
CA SER A 180 -11.46 -8.78 -5.57
C SER A 180 -10.85 -7.99 -6.73
N GLY A 181 -9.66 -8.37 -7.20
CA GLY A 181 -9.04 -7.76 -8.38
C GLY A 181 -9.25 -8.55 -9.68
N ASN A 182 -9.66 -9.82 -9.61
CA ASN A 182 -9.89 -10.64 -10.81
C ASN A 182 -11.31 -10.42 -11.33
N LEU A 183 -11.47 -9.76 -12.49
CA LEU A 183 -12.79 -9.41 -13.02
C LEU A 183 -13.70 -10.62 -13.29
N ALA A 184 -13.13 -11.77 -13.68
CA ALA A 184 -13.93 -12.97 -13.87
C ALA A 184 -14.50 -13.45 -12.52
N LYS A 185 -13.65 -13.54 -11.49
CA LYS A 185 -14.06 -13.89 -10.12
C LYS A 185 -15.05 -12.90 -9.53
N VAL A 186 -14.83 -11.61 -9.75
CA VAL A 186 -15.77 -10.55 -9.36
C VAL A 186 -17.11 -10.70 -10.07
N GLY A 187 -17.11 -10.99 -11.37
CA GLY A 187 -18.34 -11.25 -12.13
C GLY A 187 -19.13 -12.44 -11.58
N ASP A 188 -18.45 -13.52 -11.22
CA ASP A 188 -19.05 -14.71 -10.60
C ASP A 188 -19.57 -14.43 -9.19
N ALA A 189 -18.80 -13.69 -8.38
CA ALA A 189 -19.20 -13.25 -7.06
C ALA A 189 -20.44 -12.36 -7.13
N LEU A 190 -20.45 -11.34 -7.99
CA LEU A 190 -21.60 -10.47 -8.21
C LEU A 190 -22.82 -11.28 -8.68
N ALA A 191 -22.67 -12.21 -9.63
CA ALA A 191 -23.78 -13.02 -10.15
C ALA A 191 -24.37 -13.97 -9.10
N SER A 192 -23.55 -14.54 -8.22
CA SER A 192 -23.97 -15.48 -7.17
C SER A 192 -24.40 -14.80 -5.86
N THR A 193 -24.12 -13.51 -5.70
CA THR A 193 -24.49 -12.76 -4.48
C THR A 193 -25.99 -12.45 -4.48
N PRO A 194 -26.74 -12.79 -3.42
CA PRO A 194 -28.14 -12.42 -3.28
C PRO A 194 -28.37 -10.91 -3.36
N VAL A 195 -29.50 -10.50 -3.94
CA VAL A 195 -29.88 -9.09 -4.21
C VAL A 195 -29.88 -8.24 -2.93
N ASP A 196 -30.25 -8.81 -1.79
CA ASP A 196 -30.32 -8.14 -0.48
C ASP A 196 -28.96 -7.89 0.18
N GLN A 197 -27.89 -8.47 -0.36
CA GLN A 197 -26.50 -8.24 0.07
C GLN A 197 -25.82 -7.12 -0.73
N PHE A 198 -26.45 -6.61 -1.78
CA PHE A 198 -25.96 -5.42 -2.46
C PHE A 198 -26.19 -4.20 -1.61
N VAL A 199 -25.31 -3.22 -1.79
CA VAL A 199 -25.40 -1.91 -1.18
C VAL A 199 -25.16 -0.84 -2.23
N ARG A 200 -25.53 0.39 -1.91
CA ARG A 200 -25.17 1.56 -2.70
C ARG A 200 -24.42 2.57 -1.84
N LEU A 201 -23.47 3.27 -2.43
CA LEU A 201 -22.74 4.31 -1.73
C LEU A 201 -23.65 5.50 -1.41
N THR A 202 -23.51 6.02 -0.20
CA THR A 202 -24.03 7.35 0.15
C THR A 202 -23.07 8.44 -0.36
N ASP A 203 -23.45 9.71 -0.18
CA ASP A 203 -22.55 10.85 -0.39
C ASP A 203 -21.27 10.76 0.47
N ALA A 204 -21.41 10.31 1.73
CA ALA A 204 -20.27 10.14 2.62
C ALA A 204 -19.33 9.03 2.12
N GLY A 205 -19.91 7.89 1.70
CA GLY A 205 -19.14 6.78 1.13
C GLY A 205 -18.43 7.16 -0.17
N SER A 206 -19.11 7.88 -1.06
CA SER A 206 -18.55 8.41 -2.31
C SER A 206 -17.33 9.32 -2.07
N LYS A 207 -17.42 10.25 -1.11
CA LYS A 207 -16.32 11.15 -0.75
C LYS A 207 -15.15 10.42 -0.08
N ALA A 208 -15.44 9.39 0.68
CA ALA A 208 -14.44 8.56 1.37
C ALA A 208 -13.74 7.56 0.44
N ALA A 209 -14.41 7.13 -0.63
CA ALA A 209 -13.88 6.16 -1.58
C ALA A 209 -12.61 6.68 -2.26
N ARG A 210 -11.59 5.83 -2.28
CA ARG A 210 -10.36 6.01 -3.03
C ARG A 210 -10.25 4.89 -4.03
N TRP A 211 -9.97 5.26 -5.28
CA TRP A 211 -9.70 4.27 -6.31
C TRP A 211 -8.51 3.41 -5.87
N ALA A 212 -8.72 2.11 -5.89
CA ALA A 212 -7.71 1.15 -5.46
C ALA A 212 -7.63 0.09 -6.56
N PRO A 213 -6.72 0.27 -7.55
CA PRO A 213 -6.74 -0.51 -8.77
C PRO A 213 -6.73 -1.99 -8.47
N ALA A 214 -7.50 -2.74 -9.27
CA ALA A 214 -7.64 -4.19 -9.13
C ALA A 214 -6.28 -4.91 -8.99
N SER A 215 -5.25 -4.39 -9.67
CA SER A 215 -3.89 -4.90 -9.65
C SER A 215 -3.13 -4.76 -8.33
N GLN A 216 -3.53 -3.85 -7.45
CA GLN A 216 -2.89 -3.65 -6.15
C GLN A 216 -3.03 -4.88 -5.24
N LYS A 217 -4.14 -5.63 -5.38
CA LYS A 217 -4.37 -6.85 -4.59
C LYS A 217 -3.95 -8.11 -5.33
N ILE A 218 -4.00 -8.12 -6.66
CA ILE A 218 -3.63 -9.30 -7.44
C ILE A 218 -2.13 -9.51 -7.40
N GLY A 219 -1.68 -10.70 -7.00
CA GLY A 219 -0.31 -11.17 -7.23
C GLY A 219 0.80 -10.47 -6.46
N ASN A 220 0.45 -9.61 -5.48
CA ASN A 220 1.36 -8.84 -4.63
C ASN A 220 2.33 -7.95 -5.44
N THR A 221 1.78 -6.94 -6.13
CA THR A 221 2.58 -6.02 -6.95
C THR A 221 3.38 -5.04 -6.08
N THR A 222 4.70 -5.16 -6.08
CA THR A 222 5.60 -4.21 -5.39
C THR A 222 5.78 -2.88 -6.13
N GLY A 223 5.41 -2.80 -7.42
CA GLY A 223 5.64 -1.63 -8.28
C GLY A 223 4.42 -0.75 -8.56
N GLY A 224 3.22 -1.33 -8.68
CA GLY A 224 1.98 -0.61 -9.02
C GLY A 224 2.06 0.30 -10.25
N LEU A 225 1.02 1.12 -10.47
CA LEU A 225 1.13 2.29 -11.34
C LEU A 225 2.23 3.22 -10.78
N GLY A 226 2.96 3.95 -11.64
CA GLY A 226 4.09 4.82 -11.25
C GLY A 226 3.73 6.01 -10.35
N GLY A 227 2.51 6.05 -9.82
CA GLY A 227 1.95 7.12 -9.00
C GLY A 227 1.09 8.09 -9.81
N GLN A 228 0.66 9.14 -9.13
CA GLN A 228 -0.10 10.23 -9.72
C GLN A 228 0.85 11.31 -10.23
N VAL A 229 0.61 11.81 -11.44
CA VAL A 229 1.31 13.01 -11.92
C VAL A 229 0.68 14.24 -11.26
N THR A 230 1.28 14.71 -10.16
CA THR A 230 1.03 16.05 -9.60
C THR A 230 2.02 17.03 -10.20
N GLY A 231 1.54 18.12 -10.80
CA GLY A 231 2.27 18.89 -11.82
C GLY A 231 3.59 19.55 -11.38
N TYR A 232 4.49 19.70 -12.35
CA TYR A 232 4.89 21.01 -12.86
C TYR A 232 4.32 21.13 -14.29
N PRO A 233 3.92 22.32 -14.76
CA PRO A 233 3.59 22.50 -16.16
C PRO A 233 4.85 22.14 -16.97
N ALA A 234 4.85 20.99 -17.64
CA ALA A 234 5.31 21.07 -19.02
C ALA A 234 4.35 22.08 -19.67
N ASP A 235 4.87 23.01 -20.46
CA ASP A 235 4.14 24.18 -20.97
C ASP A 235 2.82 23.86 -21.70
N ASP A 236 2.53 22.58 -21.92
CA ASP A 236 1.22 22.08 -22.32
C ASP A 236 0.37 21.71 -21.09
N ALA A 237 -0.60 22.57 -20.77
CA ALA A 237 -1.73 22.16 -19.95
C ALA A 237 -2.32 20.88 -20.58
N TRP A 238 -2.46 19.81 -19.78
CA TRP A 238 -3.10 18.60 -20.27
C TRP A 238 -4.52 18.93 -20.73
N GLU A 239 -4.75 18.85 -22.05
CA GLU A 239 -6.06 19.07 -22.67
C GLU A 239 -6.70 17.71 -22.99
N PRO A 240 -7.70 17.25 -22.21
CA PRO A 240 -8.36 15.98 -22.46
C PRO A 240 -8.92 15.83 -23.88
N ALA A 241 -9.31 16.94 -24.52
CA ALA A 241 -9.82 16.96 -25.88
C ALA A 241 -8.77 16.61 -26.95
N LYS A 242 -7.49 16.87 -26.67
CA LYS A 242 -6.36 16.55 -27.58
C LYS A 242 -5.70 15.22 -27.24
N ALA A 243 -6.19 14.54 -26.22
CA ALA A 243 -5.65 13.27 -25.76
C ALA A 243 -5.76 12.18 -26.83
N THR A 244 -4.67 11.45 -27.05
CA THR A 244 -4.63 10.24 -27.88
C THR A 244 -4.18 9.04 -27.04
N GLY A 245 -4.44 7.82 -27.55
CA GLY A 245 -4.05 6.58 -26.90
C GLY A 245 -4.50 6.46 -25.45
N ILE A 246 -3.59 6.07 -24.55
CA ILE A 246 -3.85 5.93 -23.10
C ILE A 246 -4.21 7.26 -22.44
N GLY A 247 -3.85 8.38 -23.06
CA GLY A 247 -4.19 9.72 -22.59
C GLY A 247 -5.69 9.93 -22.49
N LYS A 248 -6.47 9.37 -23.43
CA LYS A 248 -7.95 9.45 -23.40
C LYS A 248 -8.56 8.84 -22.15
N LEU A 249 -7.82 7.96 -21.48
CA LEU A 249 -8.22 7.22 -20.29
C LEU A 249 -7.57 7.80 -19.02
N GLY A 250 -6.97 8.99 -19.11
CA GLY A 250 -6.32 9.64 -17.97
C GLY A 250 -4.95 9.08 -17.62
N GLY A 251 -4.28 8.37 -18.55
CA GLY A 251 -2.97 7.76 -18.33
C GLY A 251 -1.83 8.44 -19.10
N LYS A 252 -0.58 8.27 -18.63
CA LYS A 252 0.63 8.69 -19.36
C LYS A 252 1.79 7.73 -19.06
N LEU A 253 2.48 7.27 -20.10
CA LEU A 253 3.73 6.49 -19.95
C LEU A 253 4.90 7.44 -19.70
N ILE A 254 5.56 7.27 -18.56
CA ILE A 254 6.73 8.07 -18.14
C ILE A 254 7.88 7.11 -17.78
N PRO A 255 9.12 7.41 -18.19
CA PRO A 255 10.30 6.69 -17.75
C PRO A 255 10.56 6.90 -16.25
N THR A 256 10.89 5.84 -15.49
CA THR A 256 11.07 5.94 -14.03
C THR A 256 12.26 6.77 -13.59
N MET A 257 13.37 6.69 -14.31
CA MET A 257 14.55 7.58 -14.23
C MET A 257 15.29 7.47 -15.58
N PHE A 258 16.24 8.37 -15.85
CA PHE A 258 17.15 8.29 -17.00
C PHE A 258 18.60 8.19 -16.49
N GLU A 259 18.87 7.20 -15.65
CA GLU A 259 20.23 6.97 -15.14
C GLU A 259 20.80 5.66 -15.67
N TYR A 260 22.12 5.63 -15.84
CA TYR A 260 22.85 4.42 -16.23
C TYR A 260 22.67 3.33 -15.16
N ASN A 261 22.42 2.08 -15.59
CA ASN A 261 22.11 0.91 -14.74
C ASN A 261 20.84 1.01 -13.87
N SER A 262 20.09 2.11 -13.96
CA SER A 262 18.76 2.20 -13.38
C SER A 262 17.75 1.66 -14.40
N PRO A 263 16.75 0.86 -13.99
CA PRO A 263 15.78 0.32 -14.94
C PRO A 263 14.97 1.47 -15.55
N ASN A 264 15.34 1.90 -16.76
CA ASN A 264 14.62 2.91 -17.56
C ASN A 264 13.35 2.31 -18.18
N ARG A 265 12.58 1.55 -17.40
CA ARG A 265 11.31 0.97 -17.80
C ARG A 265 10.26 2.08 -17.86
N LEU A 266 9.26 1.91 -18.72
CA LEU A 266 8.12 2.84 -18.73
C LEU A 266 7.12 2.44 -17.66
N ARG A 267 6.65 3.43 -16.90
CA ARG A 267 5.53 3.27 -15.97
C ARG A 267 4.34 4.05 -16.45
N LEU A 268 3.16 3.48 -16.24
CA LEU A 268 1.92 4.19 -16.45
C LEU A 268 1.64 5.02 -15.20
N HIS A 269 1.47 6.32 -15.38
CA HIS A 269 1.03 7.23 -14.34
C HIS A 269 -0.40 7.70 -14.61
N THR A 270 -1.15 7.94 -13.54
CA THR A 270 -2.48 8.55 -13.61
C THR A 270 -2.37 10.06 -13.65
N LEU A 271 -3.18 10.70 -14.49
CA LEU A 271 -3.31 12.14 -14.54
C LEU A 271 -4.14 12.63 -13.35
N LYS A 272 -3.84 13.84 -12.86
CA LYS A 272 -4.60 14.44 -11.75
C LYS A 272 -6.09 14.53 -12.11
N GLY A 273 -6.94 14.15 -11.15
CA GLY A 273 -8.40 14.10 -11.35
C GLY A 273 -8.88 12.83 -12.05
N TRP A 274 -7.97 11.92 -12.40
CA TRP A 274 -8.28 10.58 -12.90
C TRP A 274 -7.89 9.49 -11.88
N PRO A 275 -8.73 8.44 -11.74
CA PRO A 275 -10.09 8.38 -12.26
C PRO A 275 -11.02 9.43 -11.63
N PRO A 276 -12.17 9.73 -12.27
CA PRO A 276 -13.16 10.61 -11.66
C PRO A 276 -13.60 10.04 -10.29
N PRO A 277 -14.00 10.91 -9.34
CA PRO A 277 -14.53 10.45 -8.06
C PRO A 277 -15.71 9.50 -8.26
N LEU A 278 -15.78 8.47 -7.42
CA LEU A 278 -16.88 7.53 -7.46
C LEU A 278 -18.19 8.23 -7.08
N ALA A 279 -19.23 8.13 -7.90
CA ALA A 279 -20.49 8.81 -7.63
C ALA A 279 -21.28 8.19 -6.46
N ALA A 280 -21.99 9.02 -5.69
CA ALA A 280 -23.03 8.54 -4.78
C ALA A 280 -24.12 7.77 -5.54
N GLY A 281 -24.77 6.84 -4.86
CA GLY A 281 -25.73 5.90 -5.44
C GLY A 281 -25.08 4.77 -6.25
N THR A 282 -23.76 4.73 -6.41
CA THR A 282 -23.10 3.63 -7.13
C THR A 282 -23.33 2.31 -6.37
N PRO A 283 -23.95 1.30 -7.01
CA PRO A 283 -24.21 0.02 -6.38
C PRO A 283 -22.98 -0.89 -6.45
N GLY A 284 -22.91 -1.82 -5.51
CA GLY A 284 -21.86 -2.81 -5.43
C GLY A 284 -22.01 -3.71 -4.22
N ILE A 285 -20.90 -4.32 -3.83
CA ILE A 285 -20.79 -5.19 -2.67
C ILE A 285 -19.60 -4.76 -1.81
N VAL A 286 -19.71 -4.96 -0.50
CA VAL A 286 -18.55 -4.89 0.39
C VAL A 286 -17.84 -6.24 0.27
N TRP A 287 -16.61 -6.26 -0.24
CA TRP A 287 -15.84 -7.49 -0.39
C TRP A 287 -15.27 -7.96 0.94
N GLU A 288 -14.50 -7.09 1.59
CA GLU A 288 -13.82 -7.35 2.86
C GLU A 288 -13.76 -6.10 3.74
N VAL A 289 -13.62 -6.31 5.05
CA VAL A 289 -13.41 -5.25 6.04
C VAL A 289 -12.28 -5.65 6.99
N HIS A 290 -11.20 -4.88 6.94
CA HIS A 290 -10.09 -4.97 7.88
C HIS A 290 -9.83 -3.58 8.49
N ASP A 291 -8.65 -3.00 8.28
CA ASP A 291 -8.38 -1.59 8.58
C ASP A 291 -9.05 -0.65 7.58
N HIS A 292 -9.31 -1.16 6.37
CA HIS A 292 -10.04 -0.51 5.30
C HIS A 292 -11.20 -1.38 4.85
N ILE A 293 -12.20 -0.76 4.23
CA ILE A 293 -13.32 -1.43 3.60
C ILE A 293 -13.03 -1.52 2.11
N VAL A 294 -13.03 -2.72 1.56
CA VAL A 294 -12.92 -2.92 0.11
C VAL A 294 -14.33 -2.98 -0.46
N PHE A 295 -14.67 -1.97 -1.26
CA PHE A 295 -15.92 -1.89 -1.98
C PHE A 295 -15.69 -2.24 -3.45
N VAL A 296 -16.47 -3.18 -3.98
CA VAL A 296 -16.45 -3.57 -5.39
C VAL A 296 -17.76 -3.15 -6.02
N THR A 297 -17.70 -2.23 -6.98
CA THR A 297 -18.86 -1.71 -7.71
C THR A 297 -19.48 -2.78 -8.60
N ALA A 298 -20.74 -2.60 -8.98
CA ALA A 298 -21.50 -3.53 -9.82
C ALA A 298 -20.93 -3.75 -11.23
N ASP A 299 -19.95 -2.94 -11.64
CA ASP A 299 -19.17 -3.06 -12.87
C ASP A 299 -17.76 -3.65 -12.66
N GLY A 300 -17.45 -4.10 -11.44
CA GLY A 300 -16.18 -4.69 -11.03
C GLY A 300 -15.06 -3.71 -10.72
N GLY A 301 -15.34 -2.42 -10.58
CA GLY A 301 -14.37 -1.44 -10.07
C GLY A 301 -14.09 -1.64 -8.57
N ARG A 302 -12.84 -1.48 -8.15
CA ARG A 302 -12.42 -1.68 -6.75
C ARG A 302 -12.03 -0.35 -6.09
N TYR A 303 -12.51 -0.14 -4.87
CA TYR A 303 -12.27 1.05 -4.07
C TYR A 303 -11.98 0.68 -2.63
N GLU A 304 -11.16 1.49 -2.00
CA GLU A 304 -10.89 1.41 -0.57
C GLU A 304 -11.55 2.61 0.12
N LEU A 305 -12.27 2.34 1.20
CA LEU A 305 -12.79 3.35 2.10
C LEU A 305 -12.06 3.19 3.44
N SER A 306 -11.61 4.30 4.01
CA SER A 306 -11.08 4.31 5.37
C SER A 306 -12.20 3.94 6.34
N ASN A 307 -11.93 3.02 7.27
CA ASN A 307 -12.81 2.89 8.42
C ASN A 307 -12.53 4.08 9.37
N SER A 308 -13.50 4.99 9.51
CA SER A 308 -13.34 6.25 10.25
C SER A 308 -13.57 6.08 11.76
N ASN A 309 -13.00 7.02 12.54
CA ASN A 309 -13.26 7.18 13.97
C ASN A 309 -14.49 8.06 14.26
N GLU A 310 -15.28 8.36 13.24
CA GLU A 310 -16.55 9.08 13.35
C GLU A 310 -17.64 8.14 12.85
N GLU A 311 -18.81 8.13 13.49
CA GLU A 311 -19.93 7.33 12.99
C GLU A 311 -20.25 7.80 11.58
N SER A 312 -20.12 6.90 10.61
CA SER A 312 -20.25 7.21 9.20
C SER A 312 -21.23 6.25 8.58
N GLU A 313 -22.06 6.75 7.67
CA GLU A 313 -22.97 5.93 6.89
C GLU A 313 -22.48 5.88 5.45
N TYR A 314 -21.57 4.97 5.14
CA TYR A 314 -21.00 4.85 3.78
C TYR A 314 -21.91 4.12 2.82
N PHE A 315 -22.80 3.29 3.34
CA PHE A 315 -23.63 2.40 2.53
C PHE A 315 -25.09 2.46 2.97
N GLU A 316 -25.96 2.46 1.97
CA GLU A 316 -27.38 2.15 2.11
C GLU A 316 -27.65 0.73 1.60
N LYS A 317 -28.64 0.06 2.20
CA LYS A 317 -28.99 -1.31 1.83
C LYS A 317 -29.67 -1.36 0.45
N GLY A 318 -29.31 -2.37 -0.33
CA GLY A 318 -29.83 -2.61 -1.66
C GLY A 318 -29.10 -1.82 -2.75
N ALA A 319 -29.23 -2.28 -3.99
CA ALA A 319 -28.62 -1.61 -5.13
C ALA A 319 -29.44 -0.37 -5.62
N GLY A 320 -30.64 -0.15 -5.07
CA GLY A 320 -31.57 0.87 -5.55
C GLY A 320 -32.21 0.53 -6.90
N ALA A 321 -33.08 1.42 -7.40
CA ALA A 321 -33.73 1.23 -8.69
C ALA A 321 -32.73 1.30 -9.83
N LYS A 322 -32.82 0.40 -10.81
CA LYS A 322 -31.89 0.34 -11.96
C LYS A 322 -31.78 1.65 -12.75
N ALA A 323 -32.86 2.43 -12.78
CA ALA A 323 -32.91 3.73 -13.43
C ALA A 323 -32.08 4.81 -12.68
N SER A 324 -31.82 4.62 -11.39
CA SER A 324 -31.01 5.54 -10.57
C SER A 324 -29.55 5.14 -10.47
N TRP A 325 -29.13 4.06 -11.14
CA TRP A 325 -27.72 3.65 -11.13
C TRP A 325 -26.91 4.68 -11.92
N PRO A 326 -25.78 5.16 -11.37
CA PRO A 326 -24.86 6.00 -12.11
C PRO A 326 -24.40 5.33 -13.42
N ALA A 327 -23.93 6.15 -14.35
CA ALA A 327 -23.32 5.64 -15.57
C ALA A 327 -22.11 4.73 -15.23
N PHE A 328 -21.88 3.76 -16.11
CA PHE A 328 -20.71 2.89 -16.01
C PHE A 328 -19.42 3.71 -15.98
N ASN A 329 -18.58 3.46 -14.96
CA ASN A 329 -17.34 4.21 -14.72
C ASN A 329 -16.12 3.36 -15.10
N GLN A 330 -15.40 3.77 -16.14
CA GLN A 330 -14.22 3.06 -16.64
C GLN A 330 -12.98 3.32 -15.79
N HIS A 331 -12.45 2.30 -15.10
CA HIS A 331 -11.18 2.38 -14.36
C HIS A 331 -10.30 1.16 -14.66
N ALA A 332 -9.64 1.17 -15.81
CA ALA A 332 -8.96 -0.01 -16.35
C ALA A 332 -7.47 0.20 -16.65
N LEU A 333 -6.88 1.34 -16.25
CA LEU A 333 -5.46 1.60 -16.48
C LEU A 333 -4.58 0.49 -15.86
N VAL A 334 -3.66 -0.02 -16.66
CA VAL A 334 -2.70 -1.08 -16.29
C VAL A 334 -1.31 -0.75 -16.82
N ASP A 335 -0.28 -1.11 -16.08
CA ASP A 335 1.11 -1.07 -16.52
C ASP A 335 1.70 -2.49 -16.66
N VAL A 336 2.99 -2.59 -16.99
CA VAL A 336 3.64 -3.89 -17.23
C VAL A 336 3.61 -4.80 -16.00
N ASP A 337 3.84 -4.26 -14.80
CA ASP A 337 3.81 -5.07 -13.57
C ASP A 337 2.38 -5.48 -13.20
N THR A 338 1.41 -4.61 -13.44
CA THR A 338 -0.01 -4.96 -13.35
C THR A 338 -0.34 -6.13 -14.28
N VAL A 339 0.11 -6.08 -15.53
CA VAL A 339 -0.14 -7.13 -16.52
C VAL A 339 0.50 -8.46 -16.09
N ARG A 340 1.74 -8.44 -15.58
CA ARG A 340 2.40 -9.65 -15.02
C ARG A 340 1.64 -10.24 -13.85
N ALA A 341 1.13 -9.40 -12.96
CA ALA A 341 0.34 -9.87 -11.82
C ALA A 341 -1.00 -10.46 -12.26
N LEU A 342 -1.67 -9.82 -13.22
CA LEU A 342 -2.90 -10.34 -13.83
C LEU A 342 -2.65 -11.70 -14.49
N GLU A 343 -1.54 -11.87 -15.21
CA GLU A 343 -1.15 -13.16 -15.80
C GLU A 343 -0.94 -14.23 -14.73
N LYS A 344 -0.14 -13.92 -13.70
CA LYS A 344 0.15 -14.83 -12.58
C LYS A 344 -1.12 -15.31 -11.88
N ALA A 345 -2.13 -14.45 -11.80
CA ALA A 345 -3.43 -14.78 -11.22
C ALA A 345 -4.44 -15.38 -12.22
N GLY A 346 -4.02 -15.67 -13.45
CA GLY A 346 -4.88 -16.23 -14.49
C GLY A 346 -6.00 -15.28 -14.95
N ALA A 347 -5.89 -13.98 -14.70
CA ALA A 347 -6.90 -12.97 -15.05
C ALA A 347 -6.79 -12.50 -16.51
N ILE A 348 -5.66 -12.75 -17.17
CA ILE A 348 -5.43 -12.52 -18.60
C ILE A 348 -4.66 -13.69 -19.20
N ALA A 349 -4.73 -13.85 -20.52
CA ALA A 349 -3.99 -14.89 -21.23
C ALA A 349 -2.47 -14.64 -21.20
N PRO A 350 -1.63 -15.68 -21.02
CA PRO A 350 -0.16 -15.55 -21.05
C PRO A 350 0.37 -14.90 -22.33
N ALA A 351 -0.25 -15.18 -23.48
CA ALA A 351 0.13 -14.58 -24.76
C ALA A 351 -0.03 -13.04 -24.75
N THR A 352 -1.11 -12.53 -24.14
CA THR A 352 -1.35 -11.09 -24.00
C THR A 352 -0.32 -10.45 -23.07
N ALA A 353 0.02 -11.11 -21.97
CA ALA A 353 1.03 -10.61 -21.04
C ALA A 353 2.42 -10.58 -21.67
N LYS A 354 2.78 -11.63 -22.42
CA LYS A 354 4.02 -11.70 -23.18
C LYS A 354 4.14 -10.56 -24.20
N GLU A 355 3.07 -10.22 -24.93
CA GLU A 355 3.07 -9.10 -25.88
C GLU A 355 3.47 -7.77 -25.21
N VAL A 356 2.92 -7.49 -24.03
CA VAL A 356 3.26 -6.28 -23.23
C VAL A 356 4.71 -6.33 -22.74
N VAL A 357 5.15 -7.48 -22.21
CA VAL A 357 6.51 -7.64 -21.66
C VAL A 357 7.56 -7.54 -22.76
N ASP A 358 7.33 -8.12 -23.93
CA ASP A 358 8.24 -8.04 -25.07
C ASP A 358 8.35 -6.59 -25.58
N ALA A 359 7.23 -5.84 -25.61
CA ALA A 359 7.24 -4.43 -25.99
C ALA A 359 8.00 -3.53 -24.98
N ASP A 360 7.84 -3.79 -23.68
CA ASP A 360 8.60 -3.10 -22.63
C ASP A 360 10.10 -3.47 -22.65
N ASN A 361 10.45 -4.73 -22.93
CA ASN A 361 11.83 -5.15 -23.16
C ASN A 361 12.44 -4.45 -24.37
N ALA A 362 11.70 -4.31 -25.48
CA ALA A 362 12.17 -3.61 -26.67
C ALA A 362 12.45 -2.12 -26.39
N TRP A 363 11.61 -1.46 -25.58
CA TRP A 363 11.89 -0.10 -25.09
C TRP A 363 13.17 -0.07 -24.27
N PHE A 364 13.29 -0.96 -23.29
CA PHE A 364 14.46 -1.04 -22.41
C PHE A 364 15.76 -1.26 -23.19
N GLU A 365 15.77 -2.18 -24.15
CA GLU A 365 16.93 -2.46 -25.00
C GLU A 365 17.29 -1.26 -25.89
N CYS A 366 16.30 -0.59 -26.48
CA CYS A 366 16.53 0.61 -27.29
C CYS A 366 17.18 1.73 -26.47
N VAL A 367 16.62 2.04 -25.29
CA VAL A 367 17.15 3.10 -24.41
C VAL A 367 18.55 2.77 -23.92
N ASN A 368 18.80 1.51 -23.54
CA ASN A 368 20.14 1.06 -23.15
C ASN A 368 21.14 1.16 -24.31
N GLY A 369 20.70 0.91 -25.54
CA GLY A 369 21.52 1.11 -26.73
C GLY A 369 21.99 2.56 -26.87
N VAL A 370 21.09 3.53 -26.68
CA VAL A 370 21.44 4.97 -26.71
C VAL A 370 22.41 5.31 -25.57
N TRP A 371 22.12 4.88 -24.35
CA TRP A 371 22.96 5.16 -23.18
C TRP A 371 24.33 4.49 -23.23
N LYS A 372 24.47 3.34 -23.88
CA LYS A 372 25.77 2.69 -24.10
C LYS A 372 26.71 3.60 -24.88
N THR A 373 26.24 4.20 -25.98
CA THR A 373 27.03 5.15 -26.77
C THR A 373 27.36 6.41 -25.97
N THR A 374 26.40 6.93 -25.19
CA THR A 374 26.64 8.07 -24.30
C THR A 374 27.70 7.74 -23.25
N LYS A 375 27.68 6.54 -22.66
CA LYS A 375 28.67 6.12 -21.67
C LYS A 375 30.09 6.11 -22.27
N GLU A 376 30.27 5.54 -23.45
CA GLU A 376 31.57 5.57 -24.14
C GLU A 376 32.10 7.00 -24.35
N GLN A 377 31.21 7.98 -24.51
CA GLN A 377 31.57 9.40 -24.57
C GLN A 377 31.89 9.97 -23.17
N LEU A 378 31.09 9.65 -22.15
CA LEU A 378 31.33 10.08 -20.76
C LEU A 378 32.68 9.55 -20.25
N ASP A 379 32.96 8.26 -20.45
CA ASP A 379 34.22 7.63 -20.05
C ASP A 379 35.44 8.32 -20.71
N LYS A 380 35.31 8.70 -22.00
CA LYS A 380 36.34 9.49 -22.72
C LYS A 380 36.53 10.90 -22.15
N ILE A 381 35.44 11.57 -21.77
CA ILE A 381 35.48 12.91 -21.16
C ILE A 381 36.14 12.83 -19.77
N GLU A 382 35.76 11.84 -18.96
CA GLU A 382 36.34 11.63 -17.63
C GLU A 382 37.84 11.34 -17.70
N ALA A 383 38.27 10.48 -18.63
CA ALA A 383 39.67 10.13 -18.87
C ALA A 383 40.51 11.26 -19.52
N SER A 384 39.90 12.33 -20.01
CA SER A 384 40.63 13.42 -20.69
C SER A 384 41.48 14.26 -19.72
N SER A 385 42.47 14.99 -20.24
CA SER A 385 43.30 15.93 -19.46
C SER A 385 42.68 17.32 -19.29
N ALA A 386 41.40 17.51 -19.65
CA ALA A 386 40.72 18.80 -19.55
C ALA A 386 40.55 19.29 -18.10
N ALA A 387 40.40 20.60 -17.92
CA ALA A 387 40.13 21.19 -16.61
C ALA A 387 38.78 20.70 -16.04
N ALA A 388 38.65 20.68 -14.71
CA ALA A 388 37.49 20.11 -14.02
C ALA A 388 36.14 20.75 -14.45
N ASN A 389 36.10 22.08 -14.59
CA ASN A 389 34.89 22.79 -15.02
C ASN A 389 34.49 22.44 -16.47
N ASP A 390 35.48 22.28 -17.36
CA ASP A 390 35.23 21.88 -18.75
C ASP A 390 34.72 20.43 -18.83
N LYS A 391 35.25 19.53 -18.00
CA LYS A 391 34.74 18.16 -17.88
C LYS A 391 33.29 18.17 -17.41
N TRP A 392 32.98 18.92 -16.35
CA TRP A 392 31.62 18.96 -15.80
C TRP A 392 30.59 19.47 -16.81
N GLY A 393 30.91 20.54 -17.56
CA GLY A 393 30.06 21.05 -18.64
C GLY A 393 29.84 20.01 -19.75
N LYS A 394 30.89 19.30 -20.18
CA LYS A 394 30.80 18.25 -21.21
C LYS A 394 30.01 17.02 -20.74
N LEU A 395 30.21 16.57 -19.50
CA LEU A 395 29.47 15.45 -18.91
C LEU A 395 27.97 15.77 -18.82
N THR A 396 27.64 16.97 -18.33
CA THR A 396 26.25 17.43 -18.22
C THR A 396 25.59 17.55 -19.60
N GLY A 397 26.30 18.13 -20.58
CA GLY A 397 25.81 18.24 -21.95
C GLY A 397 25.55 16.87 -22.60
N ALA A 398 26.47 15.92 -22.47
CA ALA A 398 26.32 14.58 -23.02
C ALA A 398 25.13 13.81 -22.39
N ARG A 399 24.95 13.91 -21.07
CA ARG A 399 23.78 13.33 -20.38
C ARG A 399 22.47 13.93 -20.87
N LYS A 400 22.37 15.26 -20.91
CA LYS A 400 21.18 15.97 -21.39
C LYS A 400 20.83 15.63 -22.84
N THR A 401 21.83 15.48 -23.70
CA THR A 401 21.62 15.02 -25.08
C THR A 401 21.01 13.63 -25.11
N ALA A 402 21.55 12.68 -24.33
CA ALA A 402 21.02 11.31 -24.26
C ALA A 402 19.58 11.27 -23.71
N GLU A 403 19.29 12.04 -22.67
CA GLU A 403 17.95 12.19 -22.09
C GLU A 403 16.94 12.73 -23.10
N LEU A 404 17.34 13.65 -23.99
CA LEU A 404 16.48 14.21 -25.03
C LEU A 404 16.37 13.33 -26.28
N GLU A 405 17.42 12.58 -26.60
CA GLU A 405 17.47 11.71 -27.78
C GLU A 405 16.80 10.35 -27.55
N ALA A 406 16.99 9.73 -26.38
CA ALA A 406 16.48 8.39 -26.10
C ALA A 406 14.95 8.30 -26.29
N PRO A 407 14.12 9.23 -25.77
CA PRO A 407 12.68 9.22 -26.02
C PRO A 407 12.33 9.32 -27.50
N LYS A 408 13.04 10.16 -28.26
CA LYS A 408 12.78 10.38 -29.69
C LYS A 408 13.15 9.15 -30.51
N LYS A 409 14.34 8.58 -30.28
CA LYS A 409 14.84 7.39 -30.99
C LYS A 409 14.03 6.15 -30.66
N CYS A 410 13.58 6.02 -29.41
CA CYS A 410 12.84 4.86 -28.92
C CYS A 410 11.32 5.04 -28.96
N GLU A 411 10.80 6.15 -29.51
CA GLU A 411 9.37 6.41 -29.65
C GLU A 411 8.59 5.26 -30.32
N PRO A 412 9.09 4.60 -31.39
CA PRO A 412 8.38 3.45 -31.98
C PRO A 412 8.21 2.28 -31.00
N THR A 413 9.16 2.04 -30.09
CA THR A 413 9.04 0.98 -29.07
C THR A 413 8.06 1.37 -27.96
N LYS A 414 8.03 2.65 -27.57
CA LYS A 414 7.02 3.19 -26.66
C LYS A 414 5.61 3.05 -27.24
N GLN A 415 5.40 3.38 -28.51
CA GLN A 415 4.10 3.23 -29.18
C GLN A 415 3.65 1.77 -29.26
N LYS A 416 4.58 0.83 -29.47
CA LYS A 416 4.27 -0.61 -29.40
C LYS A 416 3.80 -1.01 -28.00
N LEU A 417 4.50 -0.56 -26.96
CA LEU A 417 4.10 -0.82 -25.58
C LEU A 417 2.72 -0.20 -25.27
N GLU A 418 2.52 1.05 -25.65
CA GLU A 418 1.24 1.75 -25.46
C GLU A 418 0.09 0.99 -26.14
N LYS A 419 0.28 0.53 -27.38
CA LYS A 419 -0.71 -0.27 -28.11
C LYS A 419 -1.02 -1.59 -27.41
N ALA A 420 0.01 -2.29 -26.92
CA ALA A 420 -0.17 -3.55 -26.19
C ALA A 420 -0.93 -3.32 -24.87
N LEU A 421 -0.61 -2.26 -24.14
CA LEU A 421 -1.34 -1.88 -22.93
C LEU A 421 -2.79 -1.48 -23.24
N LEU A 422 -3.03 -0.69 -24.28
CA LEU A 422 -4.38 -0.30 -24.71
C LEU A 422 -5.27 -1.50 -25.01
N LYS A 423 -4.73 -2.52 -25.69
CA LYS A 423 -5.46 -3.78 -25.92
C LYS A 423 -5.92 -4.43 -24.61
N VAL A 424 -5.05 -4.52 -23.61
CA VAL A 424 -5.43 -5.04 -22.29
C VAL A 424 -6.49 -4.15 -21.62
N ILE A 425 -6.34 -2.83 -21.71
CA ILE A 425 -7.28 -1.87 -21.13
C ILE A 425 -8.66 -1.98 -21.79
N ASP A 426 -8.71 -2.11 -23.11
CA ASP A 426 -9.94 -2.26 -23.89
C ASP A 426 -10.64 -3.58 -23.56
N ASP A 427 -9.90 -4.69 -23.52
CA ASP A 427 -10.43 -6.01 -23.14
C ASP A 427 -11.04 -5.97 -21.72
N ARG A 428 -10.33 -5.38 -20.76
CA ARG A 428 -10.82 -5.23 -19.38
C ARG A 428 -12.02 -4.30 -19.30
N THR A 429 -12.04 -3.24 -20.10
CA THR A 429 -13.17 -2.31 -20.19
C THR A 429 -14.42 -3.01 -20.71
N ALA A 430 -14.27 -3.86 -21.74
CA ALA A 430 -15.35 -4.68 -22.26
C ALA A 430 -15.87 -5.68 -21.21
N GLN A 431 -14.97 -6.34 -20.48
CA GLN A 431 -15.34 -7.24 -19.38
C GLN A 431 -16.15 -6.52 -18.29
N ARG A 432 -15.69 -5.34 -17.85
CA ARG A 432 -16.39 -4.54 -16.84
C ARG A 432 -17.77 -4.09 -17.31
N LYS A 433 -17.89 -3.66 -18.58
CA LYS A 433 -19.18 -3.33 -19.17
C LYS A 433 -20.11 -4.55 -19.20
N ALA A 434 -19.60 -5.73 -19.56
CA ALA A 434 -20.39 -6.97 -19.53
C ALA A 434 -20.85 -7.33 -18.11
N ILE A 435 -19.97 -7.19 -17.11
CA ILE A 435 -20.31 -7.37 -15.69
C ILE A 435 -21.40 -6.38 -15.26
N PHE A 436 -21.27 -5.10 -15.64
CA PHE A 436 -22.25 -4.07 -15.33
C PHE A 436 -23.62 -4.41 -15.90
N GLU A 437 -23.71 -4.72 -17.20
CA GLU A 437 -25.00 -5.04 -17.84
C GLU A 437 -25.61 -6.33 -17.27
N LYS A 438 -24.79 -7.36 -17.02
CA LYS A 438 -25.26 -8.60 -16.39
C LYS A 438 -25.79 -8.35 -14.97
N THR A 439 -25.08 -7.57 -14.17
CA THR A 439 -25.46 -7.26 -12.79
C THR A 439 -26.71 -6.37 -12.76
N LYS A 440 -26.74 -5.35 -13.62
CA LYS A 440 -27.91 -4.50 -13.83
C LYS A 440 -29.12 -5.32 -14.25
N GLY A 441 -28.99 -6.33 -15.10
CA GLY A 441 -30.10 -7.21 -15.49
C GLY A 441 -30.76 -8.00 -14.34
N ARG A 442 -30.12 -8.11 -13.17
CA ARG A 442 -30.61 -8.88 -12.01
C ARG A 442 -31.56 -8.11 -11.09
N PHE A 443 -31.50 -6.79 -11.11
CA PHE A 443 -32.42 -5.91 -10.36
C PHE A 443 -33.63 -5.56 -11.21
#